data_AF-A0A2Z5JD20-F1
#
_entry.id   AF-A0A2Z5JD20-F1
#
_cell.length_a   1.000
_cell.length_b   1.000
_cell.length_c   1.000
_cell.angle_alpha   90.00
_cell.angle_beta   90.00
_cell.angle_gamma   90.00
#
_symmetry.space_group_name_H-M   'P 1'
#
loop_
_entity.id
_entity.type
_entity.pdbx_description
1 polymer ?
#
loop_
_entity_poly.entity_id
_entity_poly.type
_entity_poly.pdbx_seq_one_letter_code
_entity_poly.pdbx_strand_id
1 'polypeptide(L)'
;MADESERAVQAAIEAEMRLLDPDVRASPALVSELLDPEFLEIGASGRRWDATSILTVTSDGSVAPEAPVEVSGMSGAVLAPGIVHLTYFADHSGRRAWRSSVWRLTGVGWRMYFHQGTLTS
;
A
#
# COMPACT_ATOMS: atom_id res chain seq x y z
N MET A 1 8.40 -24.49 -0.89
CA MET A 1 9.07 -23.28 -1.43
C MET A 1 8.13 -22.49 -2.33
N ALA A 2 7.68 -22.99 -3.49
CA ALA A 2 6.70 -22.26 -4.34
C ALA A 2 5.41 -21.87 -3.58
N ASP A 3 4.83 -22.83 -2.86
CA ASP A 3 3.64 -22.65 -2.02
C ASP A 3 3.82 -21.64 -0.85
N GLU A 4 5.06 -21.47 -0.36
CA GLU A 4 5.35 -20.46 0.67
C GLU A 4 5.49 -19.05 0.06
N SER A 5 6.13 -18.96 -1.10
CA SER A 5 6.22 -17.70 -1.86
C SER A 5 4.85 -17.23 -2.31
N GLU A 6 3.98 -18.13 -2.77
CA GLU A 6 2.60 -17.82 -3.15
C GLU A 6 1.79 -17.31 -1.95
N ARG A 7 1.88 -17.96 -0.79
CA ARG A 7 1.26 -17.46 0.44
C ARG A 7 1.77 -16.08 0.86
N ALA A 8 3.08 -15.86 0.78
CA ALA A 8 3.67 -14.57 1.12
C ALA A 8 3.14 -13.45 0.20
N VAL A 9 3.12 -13.72 -1.11
CA VAL A 9 2.56 -12.79 -2.10
C VAL A 9 1.08 -12.54 -1.84
N GLN A 10 0.28 -13.59 -1.60
CA GLN A 10 -1.14 -13.48 -1.33
C GLN A 10 -1.42 -12.64 -0.07
N ALA A 11 -0.67 -12.85 1.01
CA ALA A 11 -0.81 -12.08 2.24
C ALA A 11 -0.44 -10.60 2.05
N ALA A 12 0.59 -10.30 1.24
CA ALA A 12 0.93 -8.92 0.89
C ALA A 12 -0.16 -8.27 0.03
N ILE A 13 -0.74 -9.00 -0.93
CA ILE A 13 -1.87 -8.53 -1.75
C ILE A 13 -3.07 -8.18 -0.86
N GLU A 14 -3.42 -9.04 0.09
CA GLU A 14 -4.51 -8.80 1.04
C GLU A 14 -4.27 -7.54 1.89
N ALA A 15 -3.04 -7.34 2.35
CA ALA A 15 -2.66 -6.14 3.11
C ALA A 15 -2.70 -4.86 2.24
N GLU A 16 -2.30 -4.94 0.97
CA GLU A 16 -2.44 -3.85 0.00
C GLU A 16 -3.90 -3.50 -0.23
N MET A 17 -4.75 -4.49 -0.52
CA MET A 17 -6.18 -4.25 -0.72
C MET A 17 -6.84 -3.66 0.53
N ARG A 18 -6.40 -4.08 1.73
CA ARG A 18 -6.84 -3.49 3.00
C ARG A 18 -6.45 -2.02 3.13
N LEU A 19 -5.25 -1.62 2.69
CA LEU A 19 -4.84 -0.20 2.64
C LEU A 19 -5.57 0.60 1.55
N LEU A 20 -6.26 -0.04 0.61
CA LEU A 20 -7.09 0.64 -0.39
C LEU A 20 -8.55 0.76 0.02
N ASP A 21 -8.97 0.02 1.04
CA ASP A 21 -10.31 0.10 1.61
C ASP A 21 -10.56 1.52 2.18
N PRO A 22 -11.61 2.23 1.75
CA PRO A 22 -11.92 3.58 2.23
C PRO A 22 -12.08 3.67 3.75
N ASP A 23 -12.66 2.65 4.40
CA ASP A 23 -12.91 2.66 5.84
C ASP A 23 -11.59 2.49 6.62
N VAL A 24 -10.68 1.67 6.09
CA VAL A 24 -9.32 1.55 6.64
C VAL A 24 -8.55 2.84 6.42
N ARG A 25 -8.58 3.39 5.20
CA ARG A 25 -7.87 4.63 4.85
C ARG A 25 -8.32 5.84 5.65
N ALA A 26 -9.58 5.87 6.09
CA ALA A 26 -10.11 6.91 6.96
C ALA A 26 -9.74 6.73 8.44
N SER A 27 -9.11 5.61 8.82
CA SER A 27 -8.75 5.29 10.20
C SER A 27 -7.24 5.31 10.41
N PRO A 28 -6.68 6.35 11.05
CA PRO A 28 -5.25 6.42 11.36
C PRO A 28 -4.75 5.19 12.14
N ALA A 29 -5.57 4.68 13.06
CA ALA A 29 -5.24 3.48 13.82
C ALA A 29 -5.05 2.26 12.92
N LEU A 30 -6.01 1.98 12.02
CA LEU A 30 -5.94 0.82 11.12
C LEU A 30 -4.83 0.97 10.07
N VAL A 31 -4.60 2.18 9.56
CA VAL A 31 -3.46 2.46 8.66
C VAL A 31 -2.14 2.20 9.38
N SER A 32 -2.00 2.67 10.63
CA SER A 32 -0.75 2.50 11.40
C SER A 32 -0.37 1.04 11.66
N GLU A 33 -1.34 0.13 11.69
CA GLU A 33 -1.08 -1.31 11.85
C GLU A 33 -0.35 -1.91 10.64
N LEU A 34 -0.60 -1.33 9.46
CA LEU A 34 -0.13 -1.80 8.15
C LEU A 34 1.09 -1.05 7.63
N LEU A 35 1.49 0.07 8.24
CA LEU A 35 2.71 0.80 7.86
C LEU A 35 3.90 0.35 8.70
N ASP A 36 5.04 0.13 8.03
CA ASP A 36 6.32 -0.09 8.69
C ASP A 36 6.77 1.21 9.38
N PRO A 37 7.43 1.17 10.56
CA PRO A 37 8.00 2.36 11.19
C PRO A 37 8.98 3.14 10.28
N GLU A 38 9.64 2.45 9.35
CA GLU A 38 10.54 3.05 8.35
C GLU A 38 9.84 3.38 7.02
N PHE A 39 8.50 3.42 7.01
CA PHE A 39 7.72 3.61 5.80
C PHE A 39 8.03 4.91 5.06
N LEU A 40 8.12 4.81 3.73
CA LEU A 40 8.27 5.93 2.81
C LEU A 40 7.35 5.77 1.60
N GLU A 41 6.62 6.83 1.26
CA GLU A 41 5.89 6.95 0.00
C GLU A 41 6.49 8.04 -0.88
N ILE A 42 6.57 7.75 -2.18
CA ILE A 42 6.73 8.74 -3.23
C ILE A 42 5.41 8.83 -3.99
N GLY A 43 4.64 9.86 -3.67
CA GLY A 43 3.34 10.08 -4.31
C GLY A 43 3.49 10.39 -5.79
N ALA A 44 2.41 10.23 -6.55
CA ALA A 44 2.32 10.56 -7.97
C ALA A 44 2.77 11.99 -8.36
N SER A 45 2.81 12.92 -7.39
CA SER A 45 3.32 14.28 -7.57
C SER A 45 4.84 14.42 -7.39
N GLY A 46 5.53 13.35 -7.03
CA GLY A 46 6.94 13.35 -6.61
C GLY A 46 7.18 13.79 -5.17
N ARG A 47 6.12 14.14 -4.41
CA ARG A 47 6.22 14.45 -2.98
C ARG A 47 6.53 13.18 -2.18
N ARG A 48 7.38 13.32 -1.17
CA ARG A 48 7.70 12.26 -0.22
C ARG A 48 6.83 12.37 1.02
N TRP A 49 6.36 11.22 1.49
CA TRP A 49 5.57 11.08 2.71
C TRP A 49 6.16 9.98 3.57
N ASP A 50 6.22 10.23 4.86
CA ASP A 50 6.54 9.23 5.88
C ASP A 50 5.26 8.79 6.61
N ALA A 51 5.36 7.78 7.47
CA ALA A 51 4.20 7.27 8.20
C ALA A 51 3.51 8.38 9.03
N THR A 52 4.29 9.25 9.69
CA THR A 52 3.76 10.33 10.54
C THR A 52 2.95 11.35 9.74
N SER A 53 3.45 11.75 8.58
CA SER A 53 2.78 12.71 7.69
C SER A 53 1.53 12.12 7.05
N ILE A 54 1.55 10.84 6.63
CA ILE A 54 0.33 10.15 6.17
C ILE A 54 -0.72 10.14 7.28
N LEU A 55 -0.36 9.68 8.47
CA LEU A 55 -1.31 9.59 9.59
C LEU A 55 -1.85 10.95 10.02
N THR A 56 -1.06 12.02 9.90
CA THR A 56 -1.51 13.39 10.18
C THR A 56 -2.58 13.84 9.18
N VAL A 57 -2.38 13.58 7.89
CA VAL A 57 -3.37 13.88 6.83
C VAL A 57 -4.60 12.99 6.97
N THR A 58 -4.46 11.74 7.42
CA THR A 58 -5.62 10.88 7.69
C THR A 58 -6.43 11.37 8.90
N SER A 59 -5.77 11.94 9.91
CA SER A 59 -6.39 12.35 11.18
C SER A 59 -7.13 13.69 11.12
N ASP A 60 -6.83 14.54 10.14
CA ASP A 60 -7.45 15.87 10.01
C ASP A 60 -8.87 15.83 9.43
N GLY A 61 -9.38 14.65 9.06
CA GLY A 61 -10.72 14.45 8.51
C GLY A 61 -10.91 15.06 7.12
N SER A 62 -9.84 15.51 6.45
CA SER A 62 -9.88 16.02 5.07
C SER A 62 -10.05 14.91 4.03
N VAL A 63 -9.80 13.66 4.42
CA VAL A 63 -10.03 12.48 3.61
C VAL A 63 -11.42 11.93 3.92
N ALA A 64 -12.44 12.43 3.22
CA ALA A 64 -13.73 11.72 3.16
C ALA A 64 -13.50 10.30 2.59
N PRO A 65 -14.35 9.30 2.88
CA PRO A 65 -14.27 8.01 2.19
C PRO A 65 -14.41 8.27 0.69
N GLU A 66 -13.27 8.24 -0.01
CA GLU A 66 -13.25 8.46 -1.45
C GLU A 66 -13.86 7.22 -2.14
N ALA A 67 -14.21 7.36 -3.43
CA ALA A 67 -14.68 6.21 -4.20
C ALA A 67 -13.65 5.05 -4.13
N PRO A 68 -14.09 3.78 -4.12
CA PRO A 68 -13.18 2.65 -4.13
C PRO A 68 -12.13 2.77 -5.25
N VAL A 69 -10.89 2.39 -4.96
CA VAL A 69 -9.84 2.33 -5.98
C VAL A 69 -10.04 1.04 -6.79
N GLU A 70 -10.22 1.17 -8.10
CA GLU A 70 -10.28 0.02 -8.99
C GLU A 70 -8.85 -0.49 -9.23
N VAL A 71 -8.61 -1.75 -8.89
CA VAL A 71 -7.29 -2.40 -9.01
C VAL A 71 -7.32 -3.45 -10.11
N SER A 72 -6.29 -3.44 -10.95
CA SER A 72 -6.09 -4.47 -11.98
C SER A 72 -4.61 -4.74 -12.21
N GLY A 73 -4.30 -5.84 -12.90
CA GLY A 73 -2.92 -6.20 -13.22
C GLY A 73 -2.03 -6.43 -11.99
N MET A 74 -2.61 -6.89 -10.88
CA MET A 74 -1.88 -7.21 -9.66
C MET A 74 -0.84 -8.31 -9.94
N SER A 75 0.41 -8.03 -9.60
CA SER A 75 1.53 -8.94 -9.72
C SER A 75 2.42 -8.81 -8.50
N GLY A 76 2.86 -9.94 -7.94
CA GLY A 76 3.72 -9.98 -6.77
C GLY A 76 4.94 -10.86 -6.97
N ALA A 77 6.05 -10.49 -6.35
CA ALA A 77 7.29 -11.24 -6.36
C ALA A 77 7.94 -11.23 -4.97
N VAL A 78 8.44 -12.39 -4.52
CA VAL A 78 9.27 -12.46 -3.32
C VAL A 78 10.69 -12.01 -3.68
N LEU A 79 11.17 -10.94 -3.06
CA LEU A 79 12.52 -10.42 -3.29
C LEU A 79 13.56 -11.08 -2.38
N ALA A 80 13.13 -11.43 -1.17
CA ALA A 80 13.92 -12.10 -0.14
C ALA A 80 12.95 -12.74 0.88
N PRO A 81 13.42 -13.63 1.78
CA PRO A 81 12.58 -14.14 2.86
C PRO A 81 11.92 -13.00 3.64
N GLY A 82 10.58 -13.02 3.70
CA GLY A 82 9.79 -11.97 4.36
C GLY A 82 9.72 -10.64 3.62
N ILE A 83 10.16 -10.55 2.36
CA ILE A 83 10.08 -9.31 1.56
C ILE A 83 9.34 -9.60 0.26
N VAL A 84 8.22 -8.91 0.05
CA VAL A 84 7.40 -9.01 -1.16
C VAL A 84 7.33 -7.66 -1.85
N HIS A 85 7.48 -7.66 -3.17
CA HIS A 85 7.21 -6.53 -4.03
C HIS A 85 5.91 -6.75 -4.78
N LEU A 86 5.03 -5.76 -4.78
CA LEU A 86 3.81 -5.75 -5.55
C LEU A 86 3.85 -4.63 -6.59
N THR A 87 3.25 -4.91 -7.73
CA THR A 87 2.95 -3.92 -8.77
C THR A 87 1.53 -4.11 -9.23
N TYR A 88 0.83 -3.01 -9.47
CA TYR A 88 -0.55 -3.05 -9.91
C TYR A 88 -0.96 -1.72 -10.57
N PHE A 89 -2.01 -1.76 -11.35
CA PHE A 89 -2.66 -0.58 -11.89
C PHE A 89 -3.82 -0.17 -10.99
N ALA A 90 -3.94 1.13 -10.73
CA ALA A 90 -4.98 1.72 -9.92
C ALA A 90 -5.69 2.84 -10.68
N ASP A 91 -7.01 2.77 -10.78
CA ASP A 91 -7.85 3.88 -11.21
C ASP A 91 -8.64 4.40 -10.01
N HIS A 92 -8.48 5.68 -9.71
CA HIS A 92 -9.26 6.35 -8.68
C HIS A 92 -10.00 7.53 -9.31
N SER A 93 -11.24 7.29 -9.73
CA SER A 93 -12.11 8.29 -10.38
C SER A 93 -11.47 8.98 -11.59
N GLY A 94 -10.78 8.21 -12.44
CA GLY A 94 -10.08 8.69 -13.63
C GLY A 94 -8.61 9.09 -13.37
N ARG A 95 -8.19 9.18 -12.10
CA ARG A 95 -6.78 9.39 -11.75
C ARG A 95 -6.05 8.04 -11.73
N ARG A 96 -5.46 7.72 -12.88
CA ARG A 96 -4.82 6.44 -13.16
C ARG A 96 -3.33 6.43 -12.85
N ALA A 97 -2.85 5.38 -12.20
CA ALA A 97 -1.44 5.22 -11.88
C ALA A 97 -1.01 3.75 -11.88
N TRP A 98 0.22 3.52 -12.34
CA TRP A 98 0.97 2.32 -11.97
C TRP A 98 1.53 2.50 -10.57
N ARG A 99 1.30 1.53 -9.70
CA ARG A 99 1.76 1.53 -8.32
C ARG A 99 2.73 0.40 -8.08
N SER A 100 3.66 0.66 -7.17
CA SER A 100 4.68 -0.27 -6.71
C SER A 100 4.77 -0.18 -5.19
N SER A 101 4.69 -1.31 -4.50
CA SER A 101 4.83 -1.36 -3.05
C SER A 101 5.75 -2.48 -2.59
N VAL A 102 6.49 -2.24 -1.52
CA VAL A 102 7.33 -3.25 -0.88
C VAL A 102 6.78 -3.52 0.51
N TRP A 103 6.53 -4.79 0.78
CA TRP A 103 5.98 -5.32 2.02
C TRP A 103 7.03 -6.13 2.76
N ARG A 104 7.12 -5.93 4.07
CA ARG A 104 7.99 -6.66 4.99
C ARG A 104 7.16 -7.47 5.97
N LEU A 105 7.51 -8.72 6.16
CA LEU A 105 6.97 -9.55 7.23
C LEU A 105 7.67 -9.16 8.54
N THR A 106 6.89 -8.74 9.53
CA THR A 106 7.36 -8.36 10.87
C THR A 106 6.81 -9.33 11.92
N GLY A 107 7.23 -9.18 13.17
CA GLY A 107 6.69 -9.98 14.29
C GLY A 107 5.17 -9.82 14.53
N VAL A 108 4.54 -8.83 13.90
CA VAL A 108 3.09 -8.56 14.02
C VAL A 108 2.34 -8.71 12.68
N GLY A 109 3.01 -9.16 11.62
CA GLY A 109 2.42 -9.35 10.30
C GLY A 109 3.09 -8.52 9.20
N TRP A 110 2.46 -8.52 8.01
CA TRP A 110 2.95 -7.79 6.85
C TRP A 110 2.72 -6.29 7.01
N ARG A 111 3.77 -5.50 6.77
CA ARG A 111 3.75 -4.04 6.81
C ARG A 111 4.38 -3.45 5.57
N MET A 112 3.78 -2.39 5.04
CA MET A 112 4.28 -1.68 3.88
C MET A 112 5.49 -0.86 4.30
N TYR A 113 6.63 -1.12 3.66
CA TYR A 113 7.87 -0.39 3.86
C TYR A 113 8.05 0.74 2.83
N PHE A 114 7.60 0.52 1.60
CA PHE A 114 7.74 1.52 0.56
C PHE A 114 6.52 1.52 -0.36
N HIS A 115 6.14 2.70 -0.83
CA HIS A 115 5.13 2.88 -1.87
C HIS A 115 5.55 3.93 -2.89
N GLN A 116 5.22 3.69 -4.15
CA GLN A 116 5.29 4.72 -5.19
C GLN A 116 4.14 4.59 -6.16
N GLY A 117 3.59 5.73 -6.56
CA GLY A 117 2.64 5.86 -7.67
C GLY A 117 3.23 6.65 -8.83
N THR A 118 3.02 6.19 -10.06
CA THR A 118 3.40 6.90 -11.29
C THR A 118 2.16 7.10 -12.15
N LEU A 119 1.76 8.35 -12.41
CA LEU A 119 0.57 8.63 -13.22
C LEU A 119 0.76 8.15 -14.65
N THR A 120 -0.30 7.57 -15.21
CA THR A 120 -0.38 7.31 -16.64
C THR A 120 -1.02 8.50 -17.34
N SER A 121 -0.40 8.98 -18.41
CA SER A 121 -0.92 10.02 -19.30
C SER A 121 -2.16 9.57 -20.07
#